data_AF-A0A931NIW6-F1
#
_entry.id   AF-A0A931NIW6-F1
#
_cell.length_a   1.000
_cell.length_b   1.000
_cell.length_c   1.000
_cell.angle_alpha   90.00
_cell.angle_beta   90.00
_cell.angle_gamma   90.00
#
_symmetry.space_group_name_H-M   'P 1'
#
loop_
_entity.id
_entity.type
_entity.pdbx_description
1 polymer ?
#
loop_
_entity_poly.entity_id
_entity_poly.type
_entity_poly.pdbx_seq_one_letter_code
_entity_poly.pdbx_strand_id
1 'polypeptide(L)'
;MERLARERIGVQPGEPFTLLRAPLAAWSPLWLADHPDLAQAWGQDRTCWLLAELRLKTEPASSRSVPSLAALEAWAVRNGVRLMRRLDVLQPLLAHRAALLPGLPEPARQELRDREAALRTGAHAALLIELGQGVAPPLRPVQVGSGRATEMRALFEEIFGHPMSEAHWRWKYATGLGHAVGLLDAEGSLVAHYGGLTRPARVFGERVMACQVCDVMVSPRARRSLARRGPMFNLAASFLEEQIGWGLRHEIGFGFPSARHHGAADRLGLYEAVDRVVELSWPARGHSVNAHVRPVALQNGRLMVKAVARIESLWREMAKDMGESALGERDAAWVQWRYLDRPEVEYELHWVLSPWIFRPLGLLVLRRREDALELMDLIAPKPAFGRLVQAARQMAHVAGLPVVRMWITASHRELFAVADPQTPANERELNIDVPACAHTLGPEPARFRGRWFLMAGDADFT
;
A
#
# COMPACT_ATOMS: atom_id res chain seq x y z
N MET A 1 -18.93 -21.49 -23.22
CA MET A 1 -18.89 -20.17 -22.53
C MET A 1 -19.65 -19.10 -23.29
N GLU A 2 -19.23 -18.66 -24.47
CA GLU A 2 -20.02 -17.68 -25.25
C GLU A 2 -21.43 -18.20 -25.57
N ARG A 3 -21.53 -19.43 -26.08
CA ARG A 3 -22.82 -20.11 -26.28
C ARG A 3 -23.71 -20.13 -25.02
N LEU A 4 -23.14 -20.51 -23.88
CA LEU A 4 -23.83 -20.49 -22.58
C LEU A 4 -24.31 -19.08 -22.21
N ALA A 5 -23.48 -18.06 -22.44
CA ALA A 5 -23.84 -16.67 -22.17
C ALA A 5 -24.99 -16.23 -23.06
N ARG A 6 -24.91 -16.47 -24.38
CA ARG A 6 -25.98 -16.18 -25.36
C ARG A 6 -27.31 -16.87 -25.00
N GLU A 7 -27.26 -18.16 -24.66
CA GLU A 7 -28.42 -18.92 -24.19
C GLU A 7 -29.01 -18.31 -22.92
N ARG A 8 -28.17 -17.91 -21.97
CA ARG A 8 -28.63 -17.39 -20.67
C ARG A 8 -29.24 -15.99 -20.76
N ILE A 9 -28.76 -15.17 -21.69
CA ILE A 9 -29.21 -13.78 -21.88
C ILE A 9 -30.29 -13.64 -22.96
N GLY A 10 -30.58 -14.71 -23.72
CA GLY A 10 -31.59 -14.71 -24.77
C GLY A 10 -31.18 -14.03 -26.08
N VAL A 11 -29.87 -13.89 -26.33
CA VAL A 11 -29.33 -13.27 -27.55
C VAL A 11 -29.39 -14.27 -28.71
N GLN A 12 -30.01 -13.87 -29.82
CA GLN A 12 -30.21 -14.74 -30.97
C GLN A 12 -28.88 -15.02 -31.72
N PRO A 13 -28.77 -16.15 -32.45
CA PRO A 13 -27.66 -16.38 -33.35
C PRO A 13 -27.53 -15.24 -34.38
N GLY A 14 -26.35 -14.63 -34.48
CA GLY A 14 -26.09 -13.51 -35.40
C GLY A 14 -26.28 -12.11 -34.81
N GLU A 15 -26.92 -11.98 -33.64
CA GLU A 15 -26.98 -10.70 -32.94
C GLU A 15 -25.59 -10.29 -32.41
N PRO A 16 -25.25 -8.98 -32.49
CA PRO A 16 -23.98 -8.46 -32.02
C PRO A 16 -23.84 -8.64 -30.52
N PHE A 17 -22.77 -9.33 -30.12
CA PHE A 17 -22.51 -9.68 -28.73
C PHE A 17 -21.00 -9.69 -28.49
N THR A 18 -20.58 -9.08 -27.39
CA THR A 18 -19.19 -9.05 -26.96
C THR A 18 -19.11 -9.64 -25.56
N LEU A 19 -18.43 -10.78 -25.41
CA LEU A 19 -18.16 -11.40 -24.12
C LEU A 19 -16.72 -11.18 -23.72
N LEU A 20 -16.52 -10.42 -22.65
CA LEU A 20 -15.20 -10.28 -22.04
C LEU A 20 -15.06 -11.20 -20.85
N ARG A 21 -13.86 -11.74 -20.65
CA ARG A 21 -13.54 -12.58 -19.50
C ARG A 21 -12.45 -11.89 -18.71
N ALA A 22 -12.77 -11.46 -17.50
CA ALA A 22 -11.79 -10.87 -16.60
C ALA A 22 -12.09 -11.35 -15.17
N PRO A 23 -11.05 -11.76 -14.40
CA PRO A 23 -11.24 -11.95 -12.98
C PRO A 23 -11.65 -10.59 -12.39
N LEU A 24 -12.55 -10.57 -11.42
CA LEU A 24 -13.04 -9.30 -10.89
C LEU A 24 -11.93 -8.50 -10.17
N ALA A 25 -10.88 -9.19 -9.70
CA ALA A 25 -9.65 -8.56 -9.22
C ALA A 25 -8.86 -7.80 -10.29
N ALA A 26 -9.17 -8.00 -11.58
CA ALA A 26 -8.63 -7.23 -12.70
C ALA A 26 -9.53 -6.04 -13.08
N TRP A 27 -10.64 -5.81 -12.37
CA TRP A 27 -11.55 -4.70 -12.67
C TRP A 27 -11.03 -3.46 -11.96
N SER A 28 -9.93 -2.93 -12.51
CA SER A 28 -9.45 -1.63 -12.13
C SER A 28 -10.57 -0.59 -12.35
N PRO A 29 -10.65 0.47 -11.54
CA PRO A 29 -11.49 1.65 -11.80
C PRO A 29 -11.16 2.39 -13.12
N LEU A 30 -10.25 1.83 -13.90
CA LEU A 30 -9.72 2.30 -15.17
C LEU A 30 -9.86 1.27 -16.28
N TRP A 31 -10.55 0.16 -16.01
CA TRP A 31 -10.66 -1.00 -16.89
C TRP A 31 -11.08 -0.63 -18.32
N LEU A 32 -11.88 0.43 -18.48
CA LEU A 32 -12.27 0.92 -19.79
C LEU A 32 -11.15 1.57 -20.61
N ALA A 33 -10.22 2.24 -19.96
CA ALA A 33 -9.04 2.78 -20.63
C ALA A 33 -8.18 1.66 -21.21
N ASP A 34 -8.19 0.49 -20.58
CA ASP A 34 -7.46 -0.70 -21.01
C ASP A 34 -8.20 -1.55 -22.06
N HIS A 35 -9.45 -1.18 -22.40
CA HIS A 35 -10.30 -1.91 -23.34
C HIS A 35 -11.00 -0.97 -24.36
N PRO A 36 -10.25 -0.34 -25.29
CA PRO A 36 -10.80 0.60 -26.28
C PRO A 36 -11.88 -0.04 -27.18
N ASP A 37 -11.80 -1.36 -27.41
CA ASP A 37 -12.76 -2.12 -28.20
C ASP A 37 -14.18 -2.08 -27.59
N LEU A 38 -14.29 -1.94 -26.26
CA LEU A 38 -15.58 -1.76 -25.58
C LEU A 38 -16.17 -0.39 -25.83
N ALA A 39 -15.34 0.65 -25.74
CA ALA A 39 -15.77 2.01 -26.04
C ALA A 39 -16.26 2.11 -27.49
N GLN A 40 -15.56 1.43 -28.42
CA GLN A 40 -16.00 1.31 -29.80
C GLN A 40 -17.30 0.52 -29.95
N ALA A 41 -17.46 -0.59 -29.22
CA ALA A 41 -18.68 -1.40 -29.25
C ALA A 41 -19.90 -0.61 -28.74
N TRP A 42 -19.77 0.18 -27.67
CA TRP A 42 -20.86 1.07 -27.23
C TRP A 42 -21.11 2.22 -28.19
N GLY A 43 -20.08 2.76 -28.86
CA GLY A 43 -20.26 3.73 -29.94
C GLY A 43 -21.08 3.21 -31.13
N GLN A 44 -21.27 1.89 -31.22
CA GLN A 44 -22.11 1.20 -32.20
C GLN A 44 -23.44 0.71 -31.60
N ASP A 45 -23.82 1.19 -30.42
CA ASP A 45 -25.03 0.80 -29.68
C ASP A 45 -25.10 -0.72 -29.36
N ARG A 46 -23.93 -1.37 -29.23
CA ARG A 46 -23.84 -2.80 -28.93
C ARG A 46 -23.87 -3.04 -27.42
N THR A 47 -24.68 -4.00 -27.00
CA THR A 47 -24.69 -4.46 -25.60
C THR A 47 -23.42 -5.26 -25.30
N CYS A 48 -22.69 -4.87 -24.26
CA CYS A 48 -21.46 -5.54 -23.85
C CYS A 48 -21.70 -6.38 -22.60
N TRP A 49 -21.24 -7.62 -22.62
CA TRP A 49 -21.36 -8.55 -21.50
C TRP A 49 -19.98 -8.93 -20.96
N LEU A 50 -19.86 -8.90 -19.65
CA LEU A 50 -18.64 -9.24 -18.93
C LEU A 50 -18.89 -10.47 -18.08
N LEU A 51 -18.15 -11.54 -18.34
CA LEU A 51 -18.08 -12.72 -17.49
C LEU A 51 -17.01 -12.49 -16.42
N ALA A 52 -17.46 -12.41 -15.17
CA ALA A 52 -16.60 -12.34 -14.00
C ALA A 52 -16.46 -13.73 -13.37
N GLU A 53 -15.23 -14.24 -13.27
CA GLU A 53 -14.92 -15.35 -12.35
C GLU A 53 -14.18 -14.78 -11.13
N LEU A 54 -14.80 -14.91 -9.96
CA LEU A 54 -14.33 -14.43 -8.66
C LEU A 54 -13.58 -15.53 -7.93
N ARG A 55 -12.56 -15.17 -7.13
CA ARG A 55 -11.91 -16.08 -6.18
C ARG A 55 -12.20 -15.61 -4.74
N LEU A 56 -12.85 -16.45 -3.97
CA LEU A 56 -13.25 -16.32 -2.58
C LEU A 56 -12.36 -17.28 -1.74
N LYS A 57 -11.78 -16.85 -0.61
CA LYS A 57 -11.13 -17.82 0.31
C LYS A 57 -12.14 -18.34 1.32
N THR A 58 -12.00 -19.62 1.63
CA THR A 58 -12.78 -20.46 2.54
C THR A 58 -12.20 -20.45 3.96
N GLU A 59 -12.29 -19.33 4.69
CA GLU A 59 -12.10 -19.34 6.15
C GLU A 59 -13.42 -19.05 6.86
N PRO A 60 -13.71 -19.65 8.04
CA PRO A 60 -15.05 -19.67 8.63
C PRO A 60 -15.54 -18.34 9.22
N ALA A 61 -14.78 -17.24 9.12
CA ALA A 61 -15.05 -16.02 9.87
C ALA A 61 -14.98 -14.70 9.09
N SER A 62 -14.91 -14.69 7.75
CA SER A 62 -15.10 -13.43 7.01
C SER A 62 -15.93 -13.64 5.75
N SER A 63 -17.03 -12.90 5.63
CA SER A 63 -17.87 -12.87 4.45
C SER A 63 -17.09 -12.27 3.27
N ARG A 64 -16.41 -13.11 2.48
CA ARG A 64 -16.00 -12.73 1.13
C ARG A 64 -17.16 -13.00 0.19
N SER A 65 -18.13 -12.09 0.19
CA SER A 65 -19.24 -12.16 -0.75
C SER A 65 -18.78 -11.64 -2.12
N VAL A 66 -19.42 -12.16 -3.17
CA VAL A 66 -19.58 -11.46 -4.44
C VAL A 66 -19.73 -9.94 -4.21
N PRO A 67 -19.07 -9.07 -5.01
CA PRO A 67 -19.25 -7.62 -4.89
C PRO A 67 -20.74 -7.28 -4.77
N SER A 68 -21.08 -6.46 -3.79
CA SER A 68 -22.45 -5.98 -3.67
C SER A 68 -22.83 -5.25 -4.96
N LEU A 69 -24.13 -5.24 -5.28
CA LEU A 69 -24.61 -4.49 -6.44
C LEU A 69 -24.16 -3.02 -6.37
N ALA A 70 -24.18 -2.44 -5.15
CA ALA A 70 -23.69 -1.09 -4.90
C ALA A 70 -22.20 -0.89 -5.21
N ALA A 71 -21.35 -1.89 -4.96
CA ALA A 71 -19.93 -1.82 -5.32
C ALA A 71 -19.73 -1.85 -6.85
N LEU A 72 -20.49 -2.70 -7.54
CA LEU A 72 -20.49 -2.79 -9.01
C LEU A 72 -21.03 -1.52 -9.67
N GLU A 73 -22.10 -0.94 -9.12
CA GLU A 73 -22.65 0.34 -9.59
C GLU A 73 -21.67 1.49 -9.35
N ALA A 74 -21.01 1.52 -8.20
CA ALA A 74 -20.01 2.55 -7.92
C ALA A 74 -18.81 2.45 -8.87
N TRP A 75 -18.35 1.22 -9.15
CA TRP A 75 -17.33 0.97 -10.18
C TRP A 75 -17.82 1.44 -11.56
N ALA A 76 -19.06 1.11 -11.93
CA ALA A 76 -19.62 1.45 -13.23
C ALA A 76 -19.65 2.97 -13.44
N VAL A 77 -20.17 3.71 -12.46
CA VAL A 77 -20.22 5.18 -12.48
C VAL A 77 -18.82 5.79 -12.62
N ARG A 78 -17.81 5.27 -11.90
CA ARG A 78 -16.42 5.76 -11.99
C ARG A 78 -15.80 5.54 -13.36
N ASN A 79 -16.21 4.49 -14.06
CA ASN A 79 -15.73 4.15 -15.39
C ASN A 79 -16.60 4.75 -16.52
N GLY A 80 -17.63 5.53 -16.19
CA GLY A 80 -18.53 6.09 -17.20
C GLY A 80 -19.42 5.06 -17.89
N VAL A 81 -19.75 3.97 -17.19
CA VAL A 81 -20.67 2.92 -17.66
C VAL A 81 -21.86 2.75 -16.76
N ARG A 82 -22.91 2.16 -17.31
CA ARG A 82 -24.10 1.80 -16.56
C ARG A 82 -24.13 0.29 -16.38
N LEU A 83 -24.23 -0.14 -15.13
CA LEU A 83 -24.58 -1.52 -14.82
C LEU A 83 -26.05 -1.74 -15.19
N MET A 84 -26.32 -2.57 -16.19
CA MET A 84 -27.68 -2.84 -16.67
C MET A 84 -28.29 -4.03 -15.94
N ARG A 85 -27.56 -5.15 -15.92
CA ARG A 85 -28.01 -6.42 -15.34
C ARG A 85 -26.84 -7.18 -14.73
N ARG A 86 -27.15 -7.94 -13.68
CA ARG A 86 -26.26 -8.96 -13.10
C ARG A 86 -27.00 -10.29 -13.10
N LEU A 87 -26.37 -11.33 -13.66
CA LEU A 87 -26.90 -12.67 -13.70
C LEU A 87 -25.93 -13.64 -13.04
N ASP A 88 -26.45 -14.46 -12.12
CA ASP A 88 -25.71 -15.61 -11.61
C ASP A 88 -25.66 -16.70 -12.69
N VAL A 89 -24.45 -17.17 -12.99
CA VAL A 89 -24.20 -18.22 -13.98
C VAL A 89 -23.46 -19.42 -13.42
N LEU A 90 -23.35 -19.53 -12.10
CA LEU A 90 -22.63 -20.63 -11.45
C LEU A 90 -23.14 -22.01 -11.88
N GLN A 91 -24.45 -22.26 -11.71
CA GLN A 91 -25.04 -23.56 -12.04
C GLN A 91 -24.97 -23.90 -13.54
N PRO A 92 -25.35 -22.98 -14.46
CA PRO A 92 -25.19 -23.21 -15.90
C PRO A 92 -23.72 -23.42 -16.31
N LEU A 93 -22.77 -22.72 -15.66
CA LEU A 93 -21.34 -22.87 -15.93
C LEU A 93 -20.83 -24.25 -15.51
N LEU A 94 -21.20 -24.73 -14.32
CA LEU A 94 -20.85 -26.07 -13.85
C LEU A 94 -21.41 -27.15 -14.77
N ALA A 95 -22.67 -27.02 -15.21
CA ALA A 95 -23.28 -27.97 -16.15
C ALA A 95 -22.55 -27.98 -17.51
N HIS A 96 -22.18 -26.81 -18.03
CA HIS A 96 -21.44 -26.71 -19.29
C HIS A 96 -20.03 -27.32 -19.20
N ARG A 97 -19.32 -27.11 -18.09
CA ARG A 97 -17.98 -27.68 -17.88
C ARG A 97 -18.03 -29.20 -17.72
N ALA A 98 -19.03 -29.72 -17.00
CA ALA A 98 -19.24 -31.16 -16.86
C ALA A 98 -19.46 -31.85 -18.22
N ALA A 99 -20.17 -31.20 -19.15
CA ALA A 99 -20.40 -31.71 -20.50
C ALA A 99 -19.14 -31.71 -21.39
N LEU A 100 -18.13 -30.88 -21.09
CA LEU A 100 -16.88 -30.80 -21.85
C LEU A 100 -15.84 -31.83 -21.41
N LEU A 101 -15.89 -32.27 -20.14
CA LEU A 101 -14.91 -33.20 -19.56
C LEU A 101 -14.62 -34.44 -20.43
N PRO A 102 -15.62 -35.16 -20.99
CA PRO A 102 -15.35 -36.39 -21.74
C PRO A 102 -14.51 -36.19 -23.01
N GLY A 103 -14.47 -34.99 -23.58
CA GLY A 103 -13.80 -34.69 -24.85
C GLY A 103 -12.39 -34.09 -24.73
N LEU A 104 -11.85 -33.95 -23.51
CA LEU A 104 -10.59 -33.24 -23.26
C LEU A 104 -9.43 -34.19 -22.91
N PRO A 105 -8.17 -33.84 -23.28
CA PRO A 105 -6.98 -34.57 -22.84
C PRO A 105 -6.75 -34.42 -21.33
N GLU A 106 -6.01 -35.36 -20.71
CA GLU A 106 -5.87 -35.47 -19.25
C GLU A 106 -5.40 -34.18 -18.53
N PRO A 107 -4.42 -33.41 -19.04
CA PRO A 107 -4.02 -32.16 -18.40
C PRO A 107 -5.14 -31.11 -18.36
N ALA A 108 -5.93 -31.02 -19.44
CA ALA A 108 -7.06 -30.10 -19.54
C ALA A 108 -8.26 -30.56 -18.70
N ARG A 109 -8.46 -31.87 -18.55
CA ARG A 109 -9.47 -32.42 -17.63
C ARG A 109 -9.15 -32.10 -16.18
N GLN A 110 -7.89 -32.25 -15.76
CA GLN A 110 -7.48 -31.94 -14.38
C GLN A 110 -7.68 -30.45 -14.07
N GLU A 111 -7.21 -29.56 -14.95
CA GLU A 111 -7.39 -28.11 -14.77
C GLU A 111 -8.88 -27.74 -14.67
N LEU A 112 -9.74 -28.35 -15.50
CA LEU A 112 -11.17 -28.08 -15.47
C LEU A 112 -11.84 -28.57 -14.17
N ARG A 113 -11.42 -29.74 -13.65
CA ARG A 113 -11.89 -30.26 -12.35
C ARG A 113 -11.47 -29.36 -11.19
N ASP A 114 -10.25 -28.85 -11.18
CA ASP A 114 -9.77 -27.94 -10.13
C ASP A 114 -10.59 -26.65 -10.10
N ARG A 115 -10.91 -26.11 -11.29
CA ARG A 115 -11.77 -24.92 -11.42
C ARG A 115 -13.23 -25.19 -11.04
N GLU A 116 -13.77 -26.37 -11.32
CA GLU A 116 -15.10 -26.78 -10.84
C GLU A 116 -15.13 -26.96 -9.33
N ALA A 117 -14.12 -27.59 -8.75
CA ALA A 117 -13.98 -27.76 -7.31
C ALA A 117 -13.96 -26.40 -6.62
N ALA A 118 -13.22 -25.44 -7.18
CA ALA A 118 -13.17 -24.08 -6.65
C ALA A 118 -14.55 -23.39 -6.69
N LEU A 119 -15.31 -23.53 -7.78
CA LEU A 119 -16.68 -23.00 -7.88
C LEU A 119 -17.67 -23.70 -6.92
N ARG A 120 -17.57 -25.04 -6.77
CA ARG A 120 -18.47 -25.84 -5.90
C ARG A 120 -18.22 -25.62 -4.42
N THR A 121 -16.96 -25.44 -4.03
CA THR A 121 -16.56 -25.15 -2.64
C THR A 121 -16.87 -23.70 -2.24
N GLY A 122 -17.42 -22.90 -3.16
CA GLY A 122 -17.59 -21.47 -2.94
C GLY A 122 -16.27 -20.74 -2.83
N ALA A 123 -15.15 -21.37 -3.20
CA ALA A 123 -13.87 -20.71 -3.33
C ALA A 123 -13.83 -19.81 -4.57
N HIS A 124 -14.76 -19.96 -5.52
CA HIS A 124 -14.93 -19.09 -6.67
C HIS A 124 -16.42 -18.79 -6.89
N ALA A 125 -16.74 -17.66 -7.52
CA ALA A 125 -18.10 -17.34 -8.01
C ALA A 125 -18.07 -16.93 -9.48
N ALA A 126 -19.20 -17.08 -10.19
CA ALA A 126 -19.28 -16.76 -11.62
C ALA A 126 -20.54 -15.93 -11.94
N LEU A 127 -20.34 -14.78 -12.58
CA LEU A 127 -21.41 -13.82 -12.89
C LEU A 127 -21.29 -13.34 -14.33
N LEU A 128 -22.43 -13.12 -14.96
CA LEU A 128 -22.54 -12.28 -16.16
C LEU A 128 -23.02 -10.90 -15.76
N ILE A 129 -22.33 -9.89 -16.27
CA ILE A 129 -22.69 -8.49 -16.08
C ILE A 129 -22.96 -7.85 -17.43
N GLU A 130 -24.10 -7.20 -17.56
CA GLU A 130 -24.46 -6.39 -18.71
C GLU A 130 -24.07 -4.94 -18.44
N LEU A 131 -23.29 -4.39 -19.38
CA LEU A 131 -22.80 -3.01 -19.32
C LEU A 131 -23.38 -2.24 -20.51
N GLY A 132 -24.01 -1.12 -20.17
CA GLY A 132 -24.49 -0.13 -21.14
C GLY A 132 -23.63 1.12 -21.13
N GLN A 133 -23.79 1.93 -22.17
CA GLN A 133 -23.18 3.26 -22.22
C GLN A 133 -23.66 4.09 -21.03
N GLY A 134 -22.71 4.63 -20.28
CA GLY A 134 -22.96 5.57 -19.18
C GLY A 134 -22.56 6.99 -19.56
N VAL A 135 -22.64 7.89 -18.57
CA VAL A 135 -22.12 9.25 -18.68
C VAL A 135 -20.72 9.27 -18.08
N ALA A 136 -19.74 9.74 -18.85
CA ALA A 136 -18.38 9.89 -18.35
C ALA A 136 -18.36 10.87 -17.16
N PRO A 137 -17.69 10.53 -16.04
CA PRO A 137 -17.57 11.46 -14.93
C PRO A 137 -16.79 12.71 -15.37
N PRO A 138 -17.10 13.89 -14.81
CA PRO A 138 -16.42 15.14 -15.17
C PRO A 138 -14.93 15.12 -14.84
N LEU A 139 -14.53 14.27 -13.88
CA LEU A 139 -13.15 13.95 -13.64
C LEU A 139 -12.89 12.51 -14.05
N ARG A 140 -11.97 12.32 -14.99
CA ARG A 140 -11.64 11.01 -15.54
C ARG A 140 -10.49 10.38 -14.78
N PRO A 141 -10.67 9.19 -14.19
CA PRO A 141 -9.56 8.50 -13.56
C PRO A 141 -8.53 8.06 -14.63
N VAL A 142 -7.24 8.06 -14.28
CA VAL A 142 -6.15 7.52 -15.10
C VAL A 142 -5.07 6.83 -14.25
N GLN A 143 -4.32 5.90 -14.84
CA GLN A 143 -3.06 5.41 -14.25
C GLN A 143 -2.01 6.51 -14.36
N VAL A 144 -1.20 6.68 -13.32
CA VAL A 144 -0.08 7.62 -13.30
C VAL A 144 1.23 6.83 -13.23
N GLY A 145 1.90 6.77 -14.38
CA GLY A 145 3.24 6.20 -14.53
C GLY A 145 4.18 7.17 -15.23
N SER A 146 5.26 6.65 -15.82
CA SER A 146 6.33 7.44 -16.46
C SER A 146 5.83 8.45 -17.50
N GLY A 147 4.78 8.10 -18.25
CA GLY A 147 4.17 8.99 -19.26
C GLY A 147 3.54 10.26 -18.68
N ARG A 148 3.29 10.33 -17.37
CA ARG A 148 2.70 11.48 -16.67
C ARG A 148 3.59 12.03 -15.55
N ALA A 149 4.88 11.68 -15.53
CA ALA A 149 5.80 12.11 -14.49
C ALA A 149 5.89 13.64 -14.36
N THR A 150 5.91 14.36 -15.48
CA THR A 150 5.95 15.83 -15.48
C THR A 150 4.70 16.44 -14.84
N GLU A 151 3.51 15.97 -15.22
CA GLU A 151 2.23 16.45 -14.66
C GLU A 151 2.12 16.16 -13.16
N MET A 152 2.53 14.95 -12.74
CA MET A 152 2.51 14.54 -11.34
C MET A 152 3.43 15.42 -10.48
N ARG A 153 4.66 15.70 -10.94
CA ARG A 153 5.60 16.57 -10.21
C ARG A 153 5.12 18.03 -10.16
N ALA A 154 4.46 18.52 -11.21
CA ALA A 154 3.85 19.85 -11.19
C ALA A 154 2.71 19.94 -10.16
N LEU A 155 1.85 18.91 -10.09
CA LEU A 155 0.83 18.82 -9.05
C LEU A 155 1.44 18.70 -7.65
N PHE A 156 2.55 17.97 -7.52
CA PHE A 156 3.30 17.87 -6.26
C PHE A 156 3.78 19.23 -5.78
N GLU A 157 4.41 20.02 -6.66
CA GLU A 157 4.86 21.37 -6.34
C GLU A 157 3.70 22.30 -5.97
N GLU A 158 2.58 22.22 -6.68
CA GLU A 158 1.36 22.99 -6.35
C GLU A 158 0.86 22.68 -4.92
N ILE A 159 0.85 21.41 -4.52
CA ILE A 159 0.22 20.97 -3.26
C ILE A 159 1.16 21.07 -2.07
N PHE A 160 2.43 20.71 -2.23
CA PHE A 160 3.40 20.68 -1.13
C PHE A 160 4.27 21.94 -1.06
N GLY A 161 4.22 22.82 -2.07
CA GLY A 161 4.91 24.10 -2.07
C GLY A 161 6.42 24.00 -2.32
N HIS A 162 6.91 22.84 -2.74
CA HIS A 162 8.29 22.63 -3.14
C HIS A 162 8.37 21.60 -4.28
N PRO A 163 9.36 21.69 -5.18
CA PRO A 163 9.46 20.78 -6.31
C PRO A 163 9.84 19.36 -5.86
N MET A 164 9.45 18.38 -6.68
CA MET A 164 9.99 17.01 -6.65
C MET A 164 10.93 16.85 -7.84
N SER A 165 12.19 16.47 -7.61
CA SER A 165 13.12 16.24 -8.72
C SER A 165 12.74 15.00 -9.53
N GLU A 166 13.30 14.89 -10.73
CA GLU A 166 13.17 13.66 -11.52
C GLU A 166 13.79 12.46 -10.81
N ALA A 167 14.94 12.64 -10.14
CA ALA A 167 15.61 11.57 -9.41
C ALA A 167 14.72 11.03 -8.27
N HIS A 168 14.09 11.93 -7.52
CA HIS A 168 13.13 11.57 -6.46
C HIS A 168 11.94 10.81 -7.04
N TRP A 169 11.32 11.34 -8.10
CA TRP A 169 10.18 10.66 -8.74
C TRP A 169 10.56 9.25 -9.22
N ARG A 170 11.73 9.11 -9.87
CA ARG A 170 12.22 7.82 -10.39
C ARG A 170 12.53 6.83 -9.28
N TRP A 171 13.12 7.29 -8.18
CA TRP A 171 13.39 6.47 -7.00
C TRP A 171 12.11 5.80 -6.45
N LYS A 172 10.98 6.52 -6.49
CA LYS A 172 9.66 6.02 -6.06
C LYS A 172 8.92 5.19 -7.11
N TYR A 173 8.74 5.75 -8.31
CA TYR A 173 7.77 5.25 -9.28
C TYR A 173 8.39 4.51 -10.46
N ALA A 174 9.65 4.76 -10.81
CA ALA A 174 10.26 4.14 -11.99
C ALA A 174 10.81 2.72 -11.74
N THR A 175 10.98 2.32 -10.49
CA THR A 175 11.55 1.03 -10.08
C THR A 175 10.50 -0.10 -10.02
N GLY A 176 9.24 0.18 -10.36
CA GLY A 176 8.12 -0.76 -10.25
C GLY A 176 7.59 -0.94 -8.81
N LEU A 177 8.13 -0.18 -7.86
CA LEU A 177 7.64 -0.14 -6.47
C LEU A 177 6.42 0.78 -6.34
N GLY A 178 6.43 1.95 -6.99
CA GLY A 178 5.35 2.92 -6.91
C GLY A 178 4.18 2.61 -7.82
N HIS A 179 2.98 2.80 -7.29
CA HIS A 179 1.69 2.70 -7.98
C HIS A 179 0.93 3.99 -7.74
N ALA A 180 0.17 4.45 -8.75
CA ALA A 180 -0.61 5.65 -8.59
C ALA A 180 -1.81 5.72 -9.53
N VAL A 181 -2.91 6.22 -8.99
CA VAL A 181 -4.10 6.64 -9.75
C VAL A 181 -4.19 8.16 -9.70
N GLY A 182 -4.63 8.76 -10.78
CA GLY A 182 -4.87 10.20 -10.90
C GLY A 182 -6.27 10.51 -11.40
N LEU A 183 -6.69 11.76 -11.27
CA LEU A 183 -7.89 12.29 -11.91
C LEU A 183 -7.50 13.41 -12.88
N LEU A 184 -8.05 13.35 -14.10
CA LEU A 184 -7.95 14.41 -15.09
C LEU A 184 -9.24 15.24 -15.12
N ASP A 185 -9.12 16.54 -15.36
CA ASP A 185 -10.25 17.38 -15.72
C ASP A 185 -10.64 17.24 -17.20
N ALA A 186 -11.65 18.01 -17.64
CA ALA A 186 -12.17 17.97 -19.01
C ALA A 186 -11.12 18.43 -20.03
N GLU A 187 -10.19 19.28 -19.61
CA GLU A 187 -9.06 19.78 -20.39
C GLU A 187 -7.89 18.79 -20.43
N GLY A 188 -7.97 17.69 -19.67
CA GLY A 188 -6.96 16.63 -19.64
C GLY A 188 -5.82 16.87 -18.65
N SER A 189 -5.94 17.86 -17.77
CA SER A 189 -4.92 18.21 -16.76
C SER A 189 -5.06 17.32 -15.52
N LEU A 190 -3.93 16.84 -14.99
CA LEU A 190 -3.89 16.10 -13.73
C LEU A 190 -4.22 17.00 -12.53
N VAL A 191 -5.41 16.81 -11.94
CA VAL A 191 -5.91 17.63 -10.83
C VAL A 191 -5.95 16.89 -9.49
N ALA A 192 -5.70 15.59 -9.48
CA ALA A 192 -5.57 14.80 -8.27
C ALA A 192 -4.70 13.56 -8.49
N HIS A 193 -4.07 13.07 -7.43
CA HIS A 193 -3.17 11.92 -7.44
C HIS A 193 -3.25 11.18 -6.10
N TYR A 194 -3.21 9.85 -6.16
CA TYR A 194 -3.15 9.00 -4.99
C TYR A 194 -2.11 7.92 -5.25
N GLY A 195 -1.03 7.95 -4.47
CA GLY A 195 0.12 7.08 -4.63
C GLY A 195 0.26 6.06 -3.50
N GLY A 196 1.04 5.02 -3.79
CA GLY A 196 1.58 4.15 -2.77
C GLY A 196 2.76 3.34 -3.28
N LEU A 197 3.56 2.84 -2.35
CA LEU A 197 4.74 2.04 -2.62
C LEU A 197 4.51 0.60 -2.17
N THR A 198 4.86 -0.37 -3.01
CA THR A 198 4.95 -1.77 -2.60
C THR A 198 6.04 -1.91 -1.56
N ARG A 199 5.67 -2.40 -0.39
CA ARG A 199 6.60 -2.66 0.70
C ARG A 199 6.33 -4.01 1.33
N PRO A 200 7.31 -4.92 1.36
CA PRO A 200 7.20 -6.12 2.16
C PRO A 200 7.03 -5.84 3.66
N ALA A 201 6.23 -6.65 4.34
CA ALA A 201 6.01 -6.55 5.77
C ALA A 201 6.05 -7.93 6.45
N ARG A 202 6.37 -7.93 7.76
CA ARG A 202 6.13 -9.03 8.69
C ARG A 202 4.93 -8.66 9.56
N VAL A 203 3.88 -9.44 9.49
CA VAL A 203 2.60 -9.17 10.16
C VAL A 203 2.23 -10.40 10.97
N PHE A 204 2.37 -10.29 12.29
CA PHE A 204 2.14 -11.41 13.21
C PHE A 204 2.99 -12.65 12.85
N GLY A 205 4.26 -12.41 12.46
CA GLY A 205 5.20 -13.45 12.01
C GLY A 205 5.10 -13.79 10.52
N GLU A 206 4.00 -13.49 9.84
CA GLU A 206 3.78 -13.84 8.43
C GLU A 206 4.34 -12.78 7.48
N ARG A 207 4.88 -13.22 6.33
CA ARG A 207 5.32 -12.31 5.27
C ARG A 207 4.15 -11.92 4.38
N VAL A 208 3.85 -10.63 4.30
CA VAL A 208 2.80 -10.10 3.41
C VAL A 208 3.33 -8.90 2.61
N MET A 209 2.71 -8.61 1.47
CA MET A 209 2.95 -7.35 0.75
C MET A 209 2.01 -6.26 1.27
N ALA A 210 2.58 -5.13 1.68
CA ALA A 210 1.85 -3.95 2.12
C ALA A 210 1.95 -2.83 1.08
N CYS A 211 0.92 -1.99 1.00
CA CYS A 211 0.96 -0.73 0.28
C CYS A 211 1.22 0.39 1.28
N GLN A 212 2.37 1.03 1.17
CA GLN A 212 2.67 2.25 1.91
C GLN A 212 2.13 3.44 1.13
N VAL A 213 0.99 3.98 1.56
CA VAL A 213 0.33 5.13 0.91
C VAL A 213 1.20 6.38 1.05
N CYS A 214 1.38 7.09 -0.06
CA CYS A 214 2.17 8.32 -0.15
C CYS A 214 1.59 9.27 -1.22
N ASP A 215 2.07 10.52 -1.25
CA ASP A 215 1.76 11.50 -2.30
C ASP A 215 0.27 11.66 -2.62
N VAL A 216 -0.58 11.69 -1.60
CA VAL A 216 -2.02 11.95 -1.78
C VAL A 216 -2.22 13.45 -2.00
N MET A 217 -2.70 13.82 -3.18
CA MET A 217 -2.76 15.20 -3.67
C MET A 217 -4.11 15.48 -4.32
N VAL A 218 -4.75 16.59 -3.95
CA VAL A 218 -6.00 17.04 -4.58
C VAL A 218 -5.95 18.55 -4.77
N SER A 219 -5.84 18.98 -6.03
CA SER A 219 -5.88 20.39 -6.40
C SER A 219 -7.19 21.03 -5.94
N PRO A 220 -7.16 22.29 -5.44
CA PRO A 220 -8.38 23.07 -5.22
C PRO A 220 -9.29 23.13 -6.45
N ARG A 221 -8.72 23.04 -7.67
CA ARG A 221 -9.46 23.03 -8.95
C ARG A 221 -10.41 21.83 -9.07
N ALA A 222 -10.09 20.72 -8.42
CA ALA A 222 -10.93 19.52 -8.39
C ALA A 222 -12.09 19.63 -7.38
N ARG A 223 -12.06 20.59 -6.43
CA ARG A 223 -13.01 20.68 -5.31
C ARG A 223 -14.35 21.34 -5.68
N ARG A 224 -14.89 21.07 -6.86
CA ARG A 224 -16.17 21.66 -7.31
C ARG A 224 -17.41 20.98 -6.73
N SER A 225 -17.26 19.84 -6.04
CA SER A 225 -18.37 19.11 -5.43
C SER A 225 -18.09 18.76 -3.97
N LEU A 226 -18.95 19.25 -3.07
CA LEU A 226 -18.99 18.92 -1.64
C LEU A 226 -19.72 17.58 -1.37
N ALA A 227 -20.07 16.83 -2.41
CA ALA A 227 -20.78 15.57 -2.25
C ALA A 227 -19.97 14.55 -1.44
N ARG A 228 -20.66 13.74 -0.63
CA ARG A 228 -20.09 12.63 0.16
C ARG A 228 -19.37 11.56 -0.69
N ARG A 229 -19.53 11.61 -2.02
CA ARG A 229 -18.81 10.78 -3.01
C ARG A 229 -18.16 11.65 -4.09
N GLY A 230 -17.46 12.70 -3.65
CA GLY A 230 -16.75 13.63 -4.51
C GLY A 230 -15.41 13.09 -5.05
N PRO A 231 -14.63 13.93 -5.74
CA PRO A 231 -13.36 13.56 -6.37
C PRO A 231 -12.35 12.83 -5.49
N MET A 232 -12.17 13.27 -4.23
CA MET A 232 -11.28 12.59 -3.27
C MET A 232 -11.75 11.14 -3.03
N PHE A 233 -13.04 10.96 -2.70
CA PHE A 233 -13.60 9.63 -2.47
C PHE A 233 -13.36 8.71 -3.67
N ASN A 234 -13.68 9.18 -4.88
CA ASN A 234 -13.53 8.37 -6.07
C ASN A 234 -12.07 8.03 -6.34
N LEU A 235 -11.16 8.98 -6.17
CA LEU A 235 -9.72 8.74 -6.32
C LEU A 235 -9.20 7.71 -5.33
N ALA A 236 -9.51 7.88 -4.04
CA ALA A 236 -9.06 7.00 -2.98
C ALA A 236 -9.69 5.60 -3.11
N ALA A 237 -11.01 5.50 -3.28
CA ALA A 237 -11.69 4.24 -3.54
C ALA A 237 -11.09 3.53 -4.75
N SER A 238 -10.82 4.26 -5.83
CA SER A 238 -10.20 3.70 -7.02
C SER A 238 -8.82 3.08 -6.71
N PHE A 239 -7.96 3.83 -6.05
CA PHE A 239 -6.64 3.32 -5.69
C PHE A 239 -6.72 2.10 -4.77
N LEU A 240 -7.56 2.14 -3.74
CA LEU A 240 -7.69 1.05 -2.78
C LEU A 240 -8.21 -0.24 -3.43
N GLU A 241 -9.26 -0.14 -4.25
CA GLU A 241 -9.85 -1.27 -4.96
C GLU A 241 -8.87 -1.95 -5.93
N GLU A 242 -7.91 -1.21 -6.45
CA GLU A 242 -6.89 -1.76 -7.33
C GLU A 242 -5.70 -2.34 -6.56
N GLN A 243 -5.30 -1.71 -5.45
CA GLN A 243 -4.01 -1.97 -4.83
C GLN A 243 -4.08 -2.80 -3.57
N ILE A 244 -5.16 -2.71 -2.78
CA ILE A 244 -5.17 -3.19 -1.38
C ILE A 244 -6.36 -4.11 -1.13
N GLY A 245 -6.10 -5.34 -0.70
CA GLY A 245 -7.12 -6.30 -0.31
C GLY A 245 -6.75 -7.72 -0.71
N TRP A 246 -7.66 -8.63 -0.40
CA TRP A 246 -7.45 -10.05 -0.67
C TRP A 246 -7.38 -10.36 -2.16
N GLY A 247 -6.30 -11.03 -2.58
CA GLY A 247 -6.10 -11.42 -3.98
C GLY A 247 -5.58 -10.28 -4.86
N LEU A 248 -5.34 -9.10 -4.28
CA LEU A 248 -4.62 -8.00 -4.91
C LEU A 248 -3.12 -8.10 -4.58
N ARG A 249 -2.35 -7.19 -5.17
CA ARG A 249 -0.90 -7.12 -4.97
C ARG A 249 -0.53 -6.90 -3.50
N HIS A 250 -1.28 -6.07 -2.79
CA HIS A 250 -1.03 -5.75 -1.39
C HIS A 250 -2.18 -6.26 -0.52
N GLU A 251 -1.87 -7.03 0.51
CA GLU A 251 -2.87 -7.54 1.44
C GLU A 251 -3.35 -6.46 2.42
N ILE A 252 -2.48 -5.50 2.73
CA ILE A 252 -2.72 -4.44 3.71
C ILE A 252 -2.21 -3.09 3.21
N GLY A 253 -2.74 -2.02 3.79
CA GLY A 253 -2.31 -0.65 3.57
C GLY A 253 -1.95 0.03 4.87
N PHE A 254 -0.96 0.92 4.84
CA PHE A 254 -0.68 1.85 5.93
C PHE A 254 -0.13 3.16 5.35
N GLY A 255 -0.08 4.22 6.15
CA GLY A 255 0.46 5.50 5.73
C GLY A 255 0.52 6.51 6.87
N PHE A 256 0.93 7.72 6.54
CA PHE A 256 1.08 8.83 7.50
C PHE A 256 0.27 10.03 7.00
N PRO A 257 -1.07 9.97 7.06
CA PRO A 257 -1.91 11.06 6.61
C PRO A 257 -1.62 12.31 7.43
N SER A 258 -1.46 13.46 6.76
CA SER A 258 -1.43 14.73 7.48
C SER A 258 -2.82 15.02 8.08
N ALA A 259 -2.87 15.81 9.16
CA ALA A 259 -4.12 16.14 9.85
C ALA A 259 -5.23 16.69 8.93
N ARG A 260 -4.85 17.37 7.83
CA ARG A 260 -5.79 17.87 6.79
C ARG A 260 -6.41 16.77 5.93
N HIS A 261 -5.71 15.64 5.72
CA HIS A 261 -6.19 14.51 4.92
C HIS A 261 -6.96 13.48 5.76
N HIS A 262 -6.65 13.34 7.05
CA HIS A 262 -7.32 12.38 7.94
C HIS A 262 -8.82 12.70 8.11
N GLY A 263 -9.15 13.96 8.41
CA GLY A 263 -10.54 14.38 8.65
C GLY A 263 -11.47 14.25 7.45
N ALA A 264 -10.93 14.15 6.22
CA ALA A 264 -11.73 13.93 5.02
C ALA A 264 -11.99 12.44 4.76
N ALA A 265 -11.04 11.55 5.11
CA ALA A 265 -11.07 10.14 4.75
C ALA A 265 -11.87 9.26 5.73
N ASP A 266 -11.78 9.58 7.04
CA ASP A 266 -12.60 8.94 8.08
C ASP A 266 -14.09 9.22 7.89
N ARG A 267 -14.44 10.45 7.50
CA ARG A 267 -15.84 10.85 7.19
C ARG A 267 -16.41 10.12 5.97
N LEU A 268 -15.55 9.51 5.17
CA LEU A 268 -15.90 8.77 3.96
C LEU A 268 -15.96 7.25 4.17
N GLY A 269 -15.55 6.75 5.35
CA GLY A 269 -15.58 5.32 5.69
C GLY A 269 -14.57 4.48 4.90
N LEU A 270 -13.49 5.09 4.39
CA LEU A 270 -12.48 4.39 3.58
C LEU A 270 -11.41 3.69 4.44
N TYR A 271 -11.20 4.19 5.66
CA TYR A 271 -10.19 3.72 6.59
C TYR A 271 -10.72 3.77 8.02
N GLU A 272 -10.07 3.02 8.91
CA GLU A 272 -10.17 3.19 10.36
C GLU A 272 -8.78 3.52 10.92
N ALA A 273 -8.72 4.48 11.85
CA ALA A 273 -7.51 4.71 12.64
C ALA A 273 -7.26 3.51 13.57
N VAL A 274 -6.06 2.93 13.49
CA VAL A 274 -5.66 1.75 14.28
C VAL A 274 -4.51 2.04 15.23
N ASP A 275 -3.80 3.13 15.04
CA ASP A 275 -2.74 3.61 15.92
C ASP A 275 -2.54 5.10 15.69
N ARG A 276 -1.57 5.71 16.38
CA ARG A 276 -1.12 7.07 16.13
C ARG A 276 0.39 7.19 16.32
N VAL A 277 0.99 8.20 15.72
CA VAL A 277 2.42 8.48 15.86
C VAL A 277 2.63 9.52 16.94
N VAL A 278 3.57 9.24 17.83
CA VAL A 278 4.10 10.16 18.83
C VAL A 278 5.57 10.43 18.56
N GLU A 279 6.04 11.59 18.98
CA GLU A 279 7.45 11.91 19.05
C GLU A 279 7.96 11.66 20.47
N LEU A 280 9.03 10.89 20.57
CA LEU A 280 9.83 10.75 21.78
C LEU A 280 11.10 11.58 21.63
N SER A 281 11.51 12.25 22.70
CA SER A 281 12.74 13.05 22.71
C SER A 281 13.53 12.87 24.01
N TRP A 282 14.86 12.90 23.86
CA TRP A 282 15.80 12.78 24.98
C TRP A 282 16.90 13.83 24.87
N PRO A 283 17.33 14.44 25.99
CA PRO A 283 18.50 15.28 25.96
C PRO A 283 19.74 14.47 25.56
N ALA A 284 20.62 15.12 24.80
CA ALA A 284 21.94 14.61 24.51
C ALA A 284 22.71 14.33 25.81
N ARG A 285 23.54 13.29 25.82
CA ARG A 285 24.23 12.84 27.04
C ARG A 285 25.69 12.52 26.73
N GLY A 286 26.62 13.21 27.39
CA GLY A 286 28.07 13.02 27.20
C GLY A 286 28.69 11.86 27.98
N HIS A 287 27.90 11.12 28.76
CA HIS A 287 28.43 9.95 29.48
C HIS A 287 28.71 8.81 28.50
N SER A 288 29.82 8.10 28.71
CA SER A 288 30.19 6.92 27.92
C SER A 288 29.09 5.87 28.01
N VAL A 289 28.52 5.50 26.86
CA VAL A 289 27.66 4.33 26.75
C VAL A 289 28.55 3.10 26.78
N ASN A 290 28.09 2.00 27.39
CA ASN A 290 28.81 0.73 27.36
C ASN A 290 28.66 0.03 25.99
N ALA A 291 29.03 0.73 24.92
CA ALA A 291 28.97 0.33 23.52
C ALA A 291 29.95 1.17 22.69
N HIS A 292 30.40 0.64 21.55
CA HIS A 292 31.15 1.41 20.55
C HIS A 292 30.23 1.78 19.41
N VAL A 293 30.38 3.00 18.87
CA VAL A 293 29.66 3.44 17.68
C VAL A 293 30.64 3.57 16.52
N ARG A 294 30.30 3.00 15.35
CA ARG A 294 31.12 3.12 14.13
C ARG A 294 30.25 3.35 12.91
N PRO A 295 30.64 4.24 11.97
CA PRO A 295 29.91 4.39 10.72
C PRO A 295 29.92 3.08 9.91
N VAL A 296 28.85 2.85 9.15
CA VAL A 296 28.79 1.73 8.20
C VAL A 296 29.72 2.00 7.02
N ALA A 297 30.59 1.03 6.72
CA ALA A 297 31.46 1.11 5.54
C ALA A 297 30.65 0.85 4.26
N LEU A 298 30.77 1.77 3.30
CA LEU A 298 30.16 1.69 1.97
C LEU A 298 31.24 1.58 0.90
N GLN A 299 30.92 0.92 -0.21
CA GLN A 299 31.74 0.87 -1.41
C GLN A 299 30.93 1.45 -2.57
N ASN A 300 31.34 2.62 -3.06
CA ASN A 300 30.64 3.37 -4.12
C ASN A 300 29.14 3.56 -3.82
N GLY A 301 28.82 4.02 -2.60
CA GLY A 301 27.43 4.23 -2.15
C GLY A 301 26.65 2.95 -1.84
N ARG A 302 27.26 1.77 -1.97
CA ARG A 302 26.60 0.48 -1.73
C ARG A 302 27.07 -0.19 -0.45
N LEU A 303 26.16 -0.92 0.19
CA LEU A 303 26.48 -1.77 1.33
C LEU A 303 27.49 -2.85 0.93
N MET A 304 28.58 -2.97 1.69
CA MET A 304 29.52 -4.09 1.52
C MET A 304 28.88 -5.42 1.94
N VAL A 305 29.36 -6.54 1.39
CA VAL A 305 28.86 -7.90 1.68
C VAL A 305 28.79 -8.20 3.18
N LYS A 306 29.80 -7.78 3.96
CA LYS A 306 29.79 -7.94 5.43
C LYS A 306 28.71 -7.12 6.12
N ALA A 307 28.39 -5.93 5.61
CA ALA A 307 27.31 -5.09 6.14
C ALA A 307 25.95 -5.72 5.84
N VAL A 308 25.73 -6.17 4.60
CA VAL A 308 24.53 -6.91 4.18
C VAL A 308 24.25 -8.08 5.13
N ALA A 309 25.23 -8.97 5.34
CA ALA A 309 25.07 -10.14 6.22
C ALA A 309 24.75 -9.78 7.68
N ARG A 310 25.23 -8.63 8.17
CA ARG A 310 24.92 -8.15 9.52
C ARG A 310 23.49 -7.60 9.62
N ILE A 311 23.03 -6.86 8.61
CA ILE A 311 21.65 -6.33 8.54
C ILE A 311 20.66 -7.49 8.48
N GLU A 312 20.75 -8.37 7.47
CA GLU A 312 20.78 -9.83 7.64
C GLU A 312 20.30 -10.42 8.97
N SER A 313 21.28 -10.59 9.85
CA SER A 313 21.08 -11.21 11.17
C SER A 313 20.19 -10.36 12.06
N LEU A 314 20.48 -9.06 12.16
CA LEU A 314 19.76 -8.15 13.05
C LEU A 314 18.27 -8.06 12.70
N TRP A 315 17.94 -8.01 11.41
CA TRP A 315 16.56 -7.98 10.93
C TRP A 315 15.83 -9.29 11.27
N ARG A 316 16.45 -10.46 11.05
CA ARG A 316 15.83 -11.75 11.41
C ARG A 316 15.57 -11.86 12.91
N GLU A 317 16.50 -11.41 13.74
CA GLU A 317 16.35 -11.39 15.21
C GLU A 317 15.24 -10.40 15.62
N MET A 318 15.23 -9.19 15.07
CA MET A 318 14.18 -8.18 15.31
C MET A 318 12.79 -8.69 14.92
N ALA A 319 12.64 -9.25 13.71
CA ALA A 319 11.38 -9.76 13.21
C ALA A 319 10.83 -10.90 14.08
N LYS A 320 11.72 -11.73 14.65
CA LYS A 320 11.35 -12.78 15.60
C LYS A 320 10.88 -12.19 16.94
N ASP A 321 11.64 -11.26 17.52
CA ASP A 321 11.32 -10.64 18.81
C ASP A 321 10.02 -9.82 18.76
N MET A 322 9.66 -9.33 17.57
CA MET A 322 8.49 -8.50 17.30
C MET A 322 7.37 -9.29 16.59
N GLY A 323 7.33 -10.62 16.78
CA GLY A 323 6.41 -11.52 16.09
C GLY A 323 4.92 -11.25 16.33
N GLU A 324 4.55 -10.45 17.34
CA GLU A 324 3.16 -10.03 17.60
C GLU A 324 2.80 -8.67 16.98
N SER A 325 3.73 -8.04 16.27
CA SER A 325 3.57 -6.71 15.68
C SER A 325 3.51 -6.79 14.15
N ALA A 326 3.08 -5.69 13.54
CA ALA A 326 3.19 -5.44 12.11
C ALA A 326 4.38 -4.51 11.87
N LEU A 327 5.35 -4.96 11.07
CA LEU A 327 6.57 -4.23 10.75
C LEU A 327 6.79 -4.25 9.23
N GLY A 328 7.19 -3.12 8.65
CA GLY A 328 7.81 -3.16 7.33
C GLY A 328 9.15 -3.89 7.39
N GLU A 329 9.49 -4.65 6.33
CA GLU A 329 10.79 -5.30 6.23
C GLU A 329 11.91 -4.25 6.28
N ARG A 330 12.96 -4.55 7.07
CA ARG A 330 14.16 -3.73 7.25
C ARG A 330 15.41 -4.55 6.90
N ASP A 331 15.35 -5.27 5.80
CA ASP A 331 16.48 -6.04 5.29
C ASP A 331 17.53 -5.11 4.62
N ALA A 332 18.64 -5.66 4.16
CA ALA A 332 19.69 -4.87 3.55
C ALA A 332 19.24 -4.21 2.24
N ALA A 333 18.34 -4.84 1.49
CA ALA A 333 17.80 -4.29 0.25
C ALA A 333 16.94 -3.05 0.52
N TRP A 334 16.09 -3.11 1.54
CA TRP A 334 15.32 -1.97 2.02
C TRP A 334 16.24 -0.85 2.52
N VAL A 335 17.25 -1.16 3.32
CA VAL A 335 18.20 -0.15 3.83
C VAL A 335 18.92 0.55 2.69
N GLN A 336 19.40 -0.19 1.69
CA GLN A 336 20.04 0.38 0.51
C GLN A 336 19.07 1.31 -0.22
N TRP A 337 17.90 0.81 -0.61
CA TRP A 337 16.94 1.58 -1.40
C TRP A 337 16.42 2.81 -0.63
N ARG A 338 16.05 2.65 0.64
CA ARG A 338 15.36 3.68 1.42
C ARG A 338 16.28 4.78 1.94
N TYR A 339 17.49 4.42 2.35
CA TYR A 339 18.38 5.35 3.08
C TYR A 339 19.67 5.70 2.33
N LEU A 340 20.13 4.88 1.38
CA LEU A 340 21.34 5.15 0.61
C LEU A 340 21.05 5.61 -0.82
N ASP A 341 20.00 5.06 -1.44
CA ASP A 341 19.59 5.42 -2.81
C ASP A 341 18.56 6.56 -2.84
N ARG A 342 18.07 7.03 -1.69
CA ARG A 342 17.13 8.15 -1.62
C ARG A 342 17.85 9.45 -2.02
N PRO A 343 17.42 10.14 -3.09
CA PRO A 343 18.02 11.40 -3.49
C PRO A 343 17.66 12.52 -2.50
N GLU A 344 18.51 13.55 -2.46
CA GLU A 344 18.29 14.81 -1.71
C GLU A 344 18.27 14.70 -0.17
N VAL A 345 18.28 13.49 0.39
CA VAL A 345 18.32 13.27 1.83
C VAL A 345 19.52 12.44 2.20
N GLU A 346 20.40 13.02 3.02
CA GLU A 346 21.57 12.32 3.55
C GLU A 346 21.24 11.71 4.92
N TYR A 347 21.21 10.38 4.96
CA TYR A 347 21.12 9.63 6.20
C TYR A 347 22.49 9.11 6.64
N GLU A 348 22.69 9.06 7.95
CA GLU A 348 23.86 8.45 8.55
C GLU A 348 23.53 7.08 9.11
N LEU A 349 24.29 6.07 8.68
CA LEU A 349 24.17 4.70 9.15
C LEU A 349 25.31 4.38 10.11
N HIS A 350 24.98 3.97 11.34
CA HIS A 350 25.97 3.67 12.37
C HIS A 350 25.72 2.33 13.04
N TRP A 351 26.77 1.51 13.12
CA TRP A 351 26.80 0.32 13.94
C TRP A 351 26.92 0.70 15.42
N VAL A 352 26.04 0.12 16.24
CA VAL A 352 26.24 0.04 17.69
C VAL A 352 26.81 -1.32 18.01
N LEU A 353 28.00 -1.36 18.58
CA LEU A 353 28.78 -2.58 18.82
C LEU A 353 28.94 -2.83 20.32
N SER A 354 28.97 -4.10 20.70
CA SER A 354 29.26 -4.49 22.08
C SER A 354 30.66 -4.01 22.50
N PRO A 355 30.86 -3.62 23.77
CA PRO A 355 32.08 -2.98 24.27
C PRO A 355 33.32 -3.89 24.19
N TRP A 356 33.15 -5.21 24.40
CA TRP A 356 34.28 -6.15 24.55
C TRP A 356 34.63 -6.92 23.28
N ILE A 357 33.62 -7.47 22.59
CA ILE A 357 33.82 -8.36 21.44
C ILE A 357 33.47 -7.69 20.09
N PHE A 358 33.11 -6.41 20.09
CA PHE A 358 32.72 -5.64 18.90
C PHE A 358 31.64 -6.31 18.01
N ARG A 359 30.77 -7.13 18.62
CA ARG A 359 29.61 -7.72 17.95
C ARG A 359 28.55 -6.63 17.70
N PRO A 360 27.94 -6.56 16.50
CA PRO A 360 26.85 -5.62 16.26
C PRO A 360 25.65 -5.93 17.16
N LEU A 361 25.27 -4.95 17.97
CA LEU A 361 24.04 -4.93 18.77
C LEU A 361 22.87 -4.40 17.96
N GLY A 362 23.13 -3.51 17.01
CA GLY A 362 22.12 -2.95 16.11
C GLY A 362 22.69 -1.95 15.12
N LEU A 363 21.85 -1.56 14.18
CA LEU A 363 22.07 -0.46 13.23
C LEU A 363 21.19 0.73 13.63
N LEU A 364 21.77 1.92 13.65
CA LEU A 364 21.04 3.19 13.72
C LEU A 364 21.00 3.83 12.32
N VAL A 365 19.85 4.39 11.97
CA VAL A 365 19.68 5.28 10.82
C VAL A 365 19.30 6.65 11.37
N LEU A 366 20.13 7.65 11.10
CA LEU A 366 20.02 8.98 11.68
C LEU A 366 19.92 10.05 10.59
N ARG A 367 19.27 11.17 10.91
CA ARG A 367 19.28 12.39 10.11
C ARG A 367 19.65 13.57 10.99
N ARG A 368 20.64 14.37 10.59
CA ARG A 368 20.99 15.60 11.31
C ARG A 368 20.07 16.72 10.88
N ARG A 369 19.55 17.45 11.87
CA ARG A 369 18.89 18.75 11.71
C ARG A 369 19.70 19.80 12.46
N GLU A 370 19.41 21.07 12.22
CA GLU A 370 20.10 22.18 12.89
C GLU A 370 19.91 22.15 14.41
N ASP A 371 18.75 21.67 14.89
CA ASP A 371 18.36 21.70 16.31
C ASP A 371 18.32 20.32 16.99
N ALA A 372 18.45 19.22 16.22
CA ALA A 372 18.25 17.87 16.74
C ALA A 372 18.95 16.79 15.90
N LEU A 373 19.25 15.66 16.55
CA LEU A 373 19.57 14.42 15.86
C LEU A 373 18.31 13.55 15.78
N GLU A 374 17.82 13.30 14.57
CA GLU A 374 16.62 12.48 14.37
C GLU A 374 17.01 11.01 14.21
N LEU A 375 16.44 10.15 15.05
CA LEU A 375 16.47 8.71 14.92
C LEU A 375 15.37 8.28 13.95
N MET A 376 15.77 8.07 12.70
CA MET A 376 14.87 7.75 11.60
C MET A 376 14.42 6.29 11.67
N ASP A 377 15.34 5.38 11.95
CA ASP A 377 15.06 3.95 12.06
C ASP A 377 16.13 3.24 12.87
N LEU A 378 15.82 2.02 13.29
CA LEU A 378 16.78 1.12 13.92
C LEU A 378 16.52 -0.32 13.51
N ILE A 379 17.58 -1.11 13.47
CA ILE A 379 17.51 -2.55 13.18
C ILE A 379 18.28 -3.28 14.25
N ALA A 380 17.58 -3.90 15.19
CA ALA A 380 18.17 -4.57 16.33
C ALA A 380 17.19 -5.58 16.95
N PRO A 381 17.68 -6.61 17.67
CA PRO A 381 16.86 -7.37 18.59
C PRO A 381 16.20 -6.44 19.63
N LYS A 382 14.96 -6.74 20.05
CA LYS A 382 14.17 -5.90 20.97
C LYS A 382 14.93 -5.55 22.27
N PRO A 383 15.69 -6.47 22.91
CA PRO A 383 16.45 -6.15 24.11
C PRO A 383 17.55 -5.08 23.93
N ALA A 384 17.95 -4.77 22.70
CA ALA A 384 19.01 -3.80 22.42
C ALA A 384 18.50 -2.36 22.22
N PHE A 385 17.19 -2.13 22.09
CA PHE A 385 16.62 -0.81 21.76
C PHE A 385 17.08 0.30 22.70
N GLY A 386 17.05 0.07 24.02
CA GLY A 386 17.50 1.06 25.00
C GLY A 386 18.96 1.46 24.83
N ARG A 387 19.85 0.50 24.51
CA ARG A 387 21.27 0.77 24.25
C ARG A 387 21.47 1.57 22.96
N LEU A 388 20.65 1.32 21.94
CA LEU A 388 20.68 2.07 20.69
C LEU A 388 20.28 3.53 20.91
N VAL A 389 19.24 3.79 21.72
CA VAL A 389 18.84 5.16 22.10
C VAL A 389 19.96 5.85 22.89
N GLN A 390 20.60 5.17 23.84
CA GLN A 390 21.73 5.72 24.57
C GLN A 390 22.90 6.09 23.62
N ALA A 391 23.22 5.21 22.67
CA ALA A 391 24.23 5.49 21.65
C ALA A 391 23.88 6.73 20.82
N ALA A 392 22.62 6.86 20.35
CA ALA A 392 22.16 8.05 19.64
C ALA A 392 22.29 9.33 20.49
N ARG A 393 21.99 9.29 21.80
CA ARG A 393 22.15 10.43 22.71
C ARG A 393 23.61 10.85 22.89
N GLN A 394 24.53 9.90 22.91
CA GLN A 394 25.97 10.18 22.91
C GLN A 394 26.41 10.79 21.59
N MET A 395 25.92 10.28 20.47
CA MET A 395 26.21 10.83 19.15
C MET A 395 25.70 12.27 18.99
N ALA A 396 24.50 12.58 19.47
CA ALA A 396 23.97 13.94 19.50
C ALA A 396 24.89 14.87 20.29
N HIS A 397 25.36 14.44 21.46
CA HIS A 397 26.29 15.21 22.28
C HIS A 397 27.62 15.48 21.54
N VAL A 398 28.21 14.47 20.93
CA VAL A 398 29.45 14.61 20.13
C VAL A 398 29.25 15.54 18.94
N ALA A 399 28.06 15.54 18.33
CA ALA A 399 27.70 16.43 17.24
C ALA A 399 27.33 17.86 17.70
N GLY A 400 27.33 18.16 19.00
CA GLY A 400 26.92 19.45 19.55
C GLY A 400 25.40 19.71 19.48
N LEU A 401 24.60 18.68 19.23
CA LEU A 401 23.14 18.77 19.14
C LEU A 401 22.51 18.53 20.52
N PRO A 402 21.50 19.33 20.92
CA PRO A 402 20.97 19.29 22.29
C PRO A 402 20.06 18.10 22.57
N VAL A 403 19.48 17.48 21.53
CA VAL A 403 18.39 16.52 21.68
C VAL A 403 18.44 15.43 20.60
N VAL A 404 17.99 14.24 20.96
CA VAL A 404 17.60 13.17 20.02
C VAL A 404 16.08 13.14 19.93
N ARG A 405 15.53 13.11 18.71
CA ARG A 405 14.09 12.95 18.45
C ARG A 405 13.84 11.66 17.69
N MET A 406 12.72 11.01 17.97
CA MET A 406 12.29 9.78 17.30
C MET A 406 10.79 9.79 17.16
N TRP A 407 10.27 9.39 16.00
CA TRP A 407 8.86 9.06 15.88
C TRP A 407 8.65 7.58 16.08
N ILE A 408 7.57 7.23 16.76
CA ILE A 408 7.14 5.86 16.96
C ILE A 408 5.63 5.80 17.06
N THR A 409 5.02 4.69 16.66
CA THR A 409 3.63 4.39 16.99
C THR A 409 3.44 4.35 18.51
N ALA A 410 2.36 4.98 18.99
CA ALA A 410 2.07 5.16 20.41
C ALA A 410 1.98 3.82 21.15
N SER A 411 1.49 2.78 20.48
CA SER A 411 1.44 1.42 21.02
C SER A 411 2.79 0.80 21.36
N HIS A 412 3.88 1.31 20.76
CA HIS A 412 5.24 0.76 20.92
C HIS A 412 6.20 1.70 21.67
N ARG A 413 5.72 2.85 22.20
CA ARG A 413 6.56 3.82 22.94
C ARG A 413 7.29 3.20 24.13
N GLU A 414 6.65 2.26 24.83
CA GLU A 414 7.19 1.66 26.06
C GLU A 414 8.45 0.82 25.79
N LEU A 415 8.65 0.40 24.54
CA LEU A 415 9.89 -0.27 24.12
C LEU A 415 11.13 0.63 24.27
N PHE A 416 10.91 1.95 24.33
CA PHE A 416 11.95 2.97 24.45
C PHE A 416 11.90 3.73 25.77
N ALA A 417 10.82 3.61 26.54
CA ALA A 417 10.70 4.21 27.87
C ALA A 417 11.76 3.66 28.85
N VAL A 418 12.15 2.40 28.71
CA VAL A 418 13.20 1.73 29.50
C VAL A 418 14.64 2.09 29.08
N ALA A 419 14.84 2.96 28.09
CA ALA A 419 16.17 3.35 27.63
C ALA A 419 16.99 4.05 28.73
N ASP A 420 16.33 4.70 29.69
CA ASP A 420 16.97 5.35 30.83
C ASP A 420 15.96 5.61 31.96
N PRO A 421 15.90 4.77 33.02
CA PRO A 421 14.97 4.97 34.14
C PRO A 421 15.13 6.32 34.86
N GLN A 422 16.31 6.96 34.73
CA GLN A 422 16.62 8.23 35.37
C GLN A 422 16.28 9.44 34.50
N THR A 423 16.09 9.25 33.20
CA THR A 423 15.74 10.33 32.26
C THR A 423 14.72 9.80 31.27
N PRO A 424 13.43 9.77 31.65
CA PRO A 424 12.38 9.33 30.74
C PRO A 424 12.33 10.22 29.50
N ALA A 425 11.83 9.65 28.41
CA ALA A 425 11.58 10.42 27.19
C ALA A 425 10.53 11.50 27.45
N ASN A 426 10.70 12.68 26.86
CA ASN A 426 9.59 13.59 26.68
C ASN A 426 8.75 13.14 25.47
N GLU A 427 7.44 13.05 25.63
CA GLU A 427 6.50 12.62 24.60
C GLU A 427 5.67 13.81 24.09
N ARG A 428 5.52 13.89 22.76
CA ARG A 428 4.67 14.87 22.09
C ARG A 428 3.78 14.17 21.06
N GLU A 429 2.48 14.46 21.11
CA GLU A 429 1.52 13.98 20.12
C GLU A 429 1.65 14.75 18.81
N LEU A 430 1.70 14.03 17.69
CA LEU A 430 1.88 14.63 16.36
C LEU A 430 0.56 14.81 15.59
N ASN A 431 -0.57 14.29 16.13
CA ASN A 431 -1.86 14.21 15.44
C ASN A 431 -1.76 13.53 14.06
N ILE A 432 -0.94 12.47 13.99
CA ILE A 432 -0.78 11.61 12.83
C ILE A 432 -1.32 10.25 13.21
N ASP A 433 -2.54 9.96 12.79
CA ASP A 433 -3.15 8.65 12.97
C ASP A 433 -2.67 7.68 11.88
N VAL A 434 -2.51 6.41 12.25
CA VAL A 434 -2.12 5.33 11.33
C VAL A 434 -3.40 4.64 10.85
N PRO A 435 -3.74 4.73 9.55
CA PRO A 435 -4.95 4.14 9.00
C PRO A 435 -4.75 2.68 8.61
N ALA A 436 -5.82 1.89 8.72
CA ALA A 436 -5.97 0.61 8.03
C ALA A 436 -7.15 0.69 7.04
N CYS A 437 -7.03 0.02 5.89
CA CYS A 437 -8.08 0.01 4.87
C CYS A 437 -9.36 -0.64 5.42
N ALA A 438 -10.48 0.09 5.34
CA ALA A 438 -11.82 -0.41 5.67
C ALA A 438 -12.73 -0.47 4.43
N HIS A 439 -12.26 0.03 3.28
CA HIS A 439 -13.02 0.10 2.03
C HIS A 439 -13.07 -1.23 1.28
N THR A 440 -11.94 -1.93 1.19
CA THR A 440 -11.82 -3.17 0.44
C THR A 440 -11.85 -4.38 1.35
N LEU A 441 -12.22 -5.54 0.79
CA LEU A 441 -12.15 -6.80 1.50
C LEU A 441 -10.67 -7.13 1.78
N GLY A 442 -10.28 -7.11 3.04
CA GLY A 442 -8.93 -7.35 3.53
C GLY A 442 -8.94 -7.91 4.95
N PRO A 443 -7.78 -8.01 5.62
CA PRO A 443 -7.77 -8.22 7.06
C PRO A 443 -8.48 -7.06 7.76
N GLU A 444 -9.30 -7.35 8.76
CA GLU A 444 -10.09 -6.34 9.46
C GLU A 444 -9.18 -5.29 10.14
N PRO A 445 -9.52 -3.98 10.08
CA PRO A 445 -8.76 -2.93 10.76
C PRO A 445 -8.51 -3.22 12.25
N ALA A 446 -9.50 -3.80 12.94
CA ALA A 446 -9.39 -4.16 14.35
C ALA A 446 -8.17 -5.03 14.67
N ARG A 447 -7.72 -5.88 13.72
CA ARG A 447 -6.53 -6.73 13.86
C ARG A 447 -5.25 -5.92 14.04
N PHE A 448 -5.19 -4.71 13.50
CA PHE A 448 -3.99 -3.85 13.53
C PHE A 448 -3.98 -2.84 14.68
N ARG A 449 -5.05 -2.80 15.49
CA ARG A 449 -5.17 -1.82 16.59
C ARG A 449 -4.02 -1.98 17.57
N GLY A 450 -3.18 -0.95 17.66
CA GLY A 450 -1.99 -0.93 18.50
C GLY A 450 -0.94 -2.00 18.16
N ARG A 451 -0.89 -2.47 16.89
CA ARG A 451 0.04 -3.52 16.47
C ARG A 451 1.13 -3.05 15.52
N TRP A 452 1.02 -1.87 14.93
CA TRP A 452 2.02 -1.35 14.02
C TRP A 452 3.26 -0.87 14.76
N PHE A 453 4.45 -1.32 14.34
CA PHE A 453 5.73 -0.72 14.69
C PHE A 453 6.18 0.14 13.50
N LEU A 454 6.00 1.46 13.61
CA LEU A 454 6.33 2.41 12.57
C LEU A 454 7.17 3.57 13.14
N MET A 455 8.26 3.91 12.46
CA MET A 455 9.19 4.99 12.81
C MET A 455 9.20 6.09 11.73
N ALA A 456 9.91 7.20 11.97
CA ALA A 456 10.00 8.31 11.00
C ALA A 456 10.54 7.87 9.64
N GLY A 457 11.45 6.89 9.59
CA GLY A 457 11.99 6.31 8.36
C GLY A 457 10.95 5.58 7.52
N ASP A 458 9.85 5.14 8.13
CA ASP A 458 8.69 4.56 7.45
C ASP A 458 7.78 5.63 6.83
N ALA A 459 7.88 6.89 7.27
CA ALA A 459 7.10 7.99 6.73
C ALA A 459 7.82 8.67 5.58
N ASP A 460 7.07 9.22 4.62
CA ASP A 460 7.67 9.83 3.43
C ASP A 460 7.71 11.36 3.45
N PHE A 461 7.68 11.94 4.66
CA PHE A 461 7.80 13.38 4.85
C PHE A 461 9.21 13.86 4.46
N THR A 462 9.25 15.00 3.79
CA THR A 462 10.46 15.72 3.38
C THR A 462 11.07 16.49 4.55
#